data_AF-A0A7C7ER28-F1
#
_entry.id   AF-A0A7C7ER28-F1
#
_cell.length_a   1.000
_cell.length_b   1.000
_cell.length_c   1.000
_cell.angle_alpha   90.00
_cell.angle_beta   90.00
_cell.angle_gamma   90.00
#
_symmetry.space_group_name_H-M   'P 1'
#
loop_
_entity.id
_entity.type
_entity.pdbx_description
1 polymer ?
#
loop_
_entity_poly.entity_id
_entity_poly.type
_entity_poly.pdbx_seq_one_letter_code
_entity_poly.pdbx_strand_id
1 'polypeptide(L)'
;MIALKSISFIIWNMLLGTLLLYSVDWFLFNKKRRHFLGMHIPLTPGFVVRKREWLFNKARDLLHDYLEQAENKQDKSGYLSKWEQKVRDVVYEKAEFVNGWPLLPQKLKDKIRNLLADSVKEIASKILRRTVPHLIEQWRVEHRIDEFDAKFDVAFLKKYWRKYVFKYLLWFFGAINFLFGIMNMIWFLIMV
;
A
#
# COMPACT_ATOMS: atom_id res chain seq x y z
N MET A 1 -39.73 -38.15 -6.75
CA MET A 1 -38.40 -38.18 -6.10
C MET A 1 -37.29 -37.51 -6.92
N ILE A 2 -37.22 -37.73 -8.25
CA ILE A 2 -36.15 -37.20 -9.11
C ILE A 2 -36.12 -35.66 -9.15
N ALA A 3 -37.27 -35.01 -9.31
CA ALA A 3 -37.38 -33.53 -9.27
C ALA A 3 -36.98 -32.91 -7.92
N LEU A 4 -37.21 -33.64 -6.81
CA LEU A 4 -36.81 -33.17 -5.48
C LEU A 4 -35.29 -33.25 -5.29
N LYS A 5 -34.65 -34.29 -5.84
CA LYS A 5 -33.19 -34.42 -5.89
C LYS A 5 -32.57 -33.36 -6.80
N SER A 6 -33.22 -33.01 -7.90
CA SER A 6 -32.69 -32.03 -8.85
C SER A 6 -32.66 -30.60 -8.28
N ILE A 7 -33.64 -30.23 -7.44
CA ILE A 7 -33.66 -28.93 -6.73
C ILE A 7 -32.48 -28.80 -5.74
N SER A 8 -32.00 -29.91 -5.17
CA SER A 8 -30.89 -29.88 -4.22
C SER A 8 -29.58 -29.33 -4.82
N PHE A 9 -29.37 -29.48 -6.14
CA PHE A 9 -28.21 -28.92 -6.84
C PHE A 9 -28.19 -27.39 -6.84
N ILE A 10 -29.37 -26.76 -6.93
CA ILE A 10 -29.47 -25.29 -6.88
C ILE A 10 -29.10 -24.81 -5.47
N ILE A 11 -29.67 -25.46 -4.45
CA ILE A 11 -29.42 -25.12 -3.04
C ILE A 11 -27.93 -25.30 -2.71
N TRP A 12 -27.32 -26.41 -3.14
CA TRP A 12 -25.92 -26.71 -2.84
C TRP A 12 -24.96 -25.73 -3.53
N ASN A 13 -25.20 -25.39 -4.79
CA ASN A 13 -24.39 -24.39 -5.50
C ASN A 13 -24.50 -23.00 -4.85
N MET A 14 -25.71 -22.57 -4.49
CA MET A 14 -25.90 -21.30 -3.78
C MET A 14 -25.22 -21.30 -2.39
N LEU A 15 -25.31 -22.40 -1.64
CA LEU A 15 -24.62 -22.55 -0.37
C LEU A 15 -23.09 -22.49 -0.54
N LEU A 16 -22.52 -23.18 -1.52
CA LEU A 16 -21.08 -23.14 -1.77
C LEU A 16 -20.60 -21.73 -2.17
N GLY A 17 -21.32 -21.06 -3.07
CA GLY A 17 -20.98 -19.70 -3.51
C GLY A 17 -21.04 -18.69 -2.37
N THR A 18 -22.06 -18.78 -1.52
CA THR A 18 -22.20 -17.90 -0.35
C THR A 18 -21.14 -18.20 0.72
N LEU A 19 -20.90 -19.47 1.02
CA LEU A 19 -19.88 -19.90 1.97
C LEU A 19 -18.49 -19.41 1.55
N LEU A 20 -18.15 -19.50 0.26
CA LEU A 20 -16.90 -19.00 -0.30
C LEU A 20 -16.72 -17.51 0.01
N LEU A 21 -17.75 -16.69 -0.24
CA LEU A 21 -17.70 -15.26 0.06
C LEU A 21 -17.53 -14.98 1.55
N TYR A 22 -18.25 -15.71 2.42
CA TYR A 22 -18.07 -15.57 3.87
C TYR A 22 -16.66 -15.96 4.33
N SER A 23 -16.03 -16.97 3.73
CA SER A 23 -14.62 -17.29 4.00
C SER A 23 -13.68 -16.16 3.57
N VAL A 24 -13.97 -15.45 2.47
CA VAL A 24 -13.20 -14.25 2.08
C VAL A 24 -13.41 -13.10 3.07
N ASP A 25 -14.64 -12.78 3.48
CA ASP A 25 -14.92 -11.76 4.52
C ASP A 25 -14.19 -12.08 5.82
N TRP A 26 -14.20 -13.36 6.22
CA TRP A 26 -13.49 -13.85 7.38
C TRP A 26 -11.97 -13.69 7.22
N PHE A 27 -11.40 -14.13 6.10
CA PHE A 27 -9.98 -14.01 5.80
C PHE A 27 -9.49 -12.55 5.81
N LEU A 28 -10.29 -11.61 5.30
CA LEU A 28 -9.90 -10.21 5.24
C LEU A 28 -9.90 -9.56 6.63
N PHE A 29 -10.93 -9.82 7.46
CA PHE A 29 -11.21 -9.02 8.66
C PHE A 29 -11.12 -9.78 9.99
N ASN A 30 -10.55 -10.98 10.03
CA ASN A 30 -10.38 -11.71 11.29
C ASN A 30 -9.41 -10.97 12.23
N LYS A 31 -9.91 -10.47 13.37
CA LYS A 31 -9.17 -9.60 14.28
C LYS A 31 -8.13 -10.31 15.17
N LYS A 32 -8.29 -11.60 15.47
CA LYS A 32 -7.44 -12.30 16.45
C LYS A 32 -6.44 -13.22 15.77
N ARG A 33 -5.17 -13.15 16.16
CA ARG A 33 -4.23 -14.27 15.99
C ARG A 33 -4.79 -15.44 16.78
N ARG A 34 -5.09 -16.54 16.09
CA ARG A 34 -5.64 -17.73 16.73
C ARG A 34 -4.58 -18.81 16.73
N HIS A 35 -4.37 -19.39 17.90
CA HIS A 35 -3.62 -20.63 18.05
C HIS A 35 -4.63 -21.75 18.24
N PHE A 36 -4.44 -22.86 17.54
CA PHE A 36 -5.21 -24.07 17.74
C PHE A 36 -4.23 -25.19 18.01
N LEU A 37 -4.35 -25.85 19.17
CA LEU A 37 -3.44 -26.92 19.62
C LEU A 37 -1.96 -26.51 19.60
N GLY A 38 -1.64 -25.29 20.04
CA GLY A 38 -0.26 -24.76 20.04
C GLY A 38 0.28 -24.36 18.66
N MET A 39 -0.38 -24.76 17.57
CA MET A 39 -0.01 -24.40 16.20
C MET A 39 -0.68 -23.09 15.78
N HIS A 40 0.08 -22.25 15.07
CA HIS A 40 -0.41 -21.00 14.51
C HIS A 40 -1.40 -21.28 13.38
N ILE A 41 -2.63 -20.76 13.46
CA ILE A 41 -3.59 -20.91 12.37
C ILE A 41 -3.11 -20.02 11.21
N PRO A 42 -2.76 -20.61 10.04
CA PRO A 42 -2.38 -19.82 8.89
C PRO A 42 -3.52 -18.86 8.55
N LEU A 43 -3.19 -17.65 8.08
CA LEU A 43 -4.18 -16.63 7.70
C LEU A 43 -4.87 -15.90 8.88
N THR A 44 -4.32 -15.99 10.10
CA THR A 44 -4.68 -15.09 11.21
C THR A 44 -3.45 -14.26 11.65
N PRO A 45 -3.57 -12.94 11.93
CA PRO A 45 -4.76 -12.12 11.77
C PRO A 45 -5.12 -11.95 10.29
N GLY A 46 -6.33 -11.47 10.02
CA GLY A 46 -6.86 -11.30 8.68
C GLY A 46 -5.99 -10.37 7.84
N PHE A 47 -6.03 -10.56 6.53
CA PHE A 47 -5.10 -9.89 5.61
C PHE A 47 -5.16 -8.35 5.72
N VAL A 48 -6.37 -7.77 5.76
CA VAL A 48 -6.56 -6.32 5.85
C VAL A 48 -6.05 -5.80 7.18
N VAL A 49 -6.30 -6.53 8.27
CA VAL A 49 -5.81 -6.16 9.62
C VAL A 49 -4.29 -6.07 9.61
N ARG A 50 -3.62 -7.13 9.16
CA ARG A 50 -2.16 -7.19 9.11
C ARG A 50 -1.56 -6.12 8.20
N LYS A 51 -2.16 -5.89 7.03
CA LYS A 51 -1.65 -4.90 6.06
C LYS A 51 -1.86 -3.47 6.54
N ARG A 52 -2.99 -3.18 7.19
CA ARG A 52 -3.25 -1.87 7.80
C ARG A 52 -2.25 -1.57 8.91
N GLU A 53 -2.04 -2.51 9.83
CA GLU A 53 -1.06 -2.35 10.92
C GLU A 53 0.36 -2.16 10.37
N TRP A 54 0.75 -2.99 9.39
CA TRP A 54 2.02 -2.86 8.71
C TRP A 54 2.16 -1.50 7.99
N LEU A 55 1.12 -1.00 7.33
CA LEU A 55 1.14 0.29 6.62
C LEU A 55 1.41 1.45 7.60
N PHE A 56 0.66 1.52 8.70
CA PHE A 56 0.81 2.60 9.67
C PHE A 56 2.15 2.53 10.41
N ASN A 57 2.59 1.34 10.80
CA ASN A 57 3.93 1.18 11.37
C ASN A 57 5.00 1.58 10.36
N LYS A 58 4.89 1.14 9.11
CA LYS A 58 5.85 1.52 8.07
C LYS A 58 5.86 3.03 7.81
N ALA A 59 4.71 3.70 7.88
CA ALA A 59 4.63 5.15 7.75
C ALA A 59 5.32 5.87 8.93
N ARG A 60 5.14 5.39 10.16
CA ARG A 60 5.84 5.90 11.36
C ARG A 60 7.34 5.67 11.26
N ASP A 61 7.76 4.46 10.88
CA ASP A 61 9.17 4.10 10.69
C ASP A 61 9.81 5.00 9.64
N LEU A 62 9.17 5.17 8.48
CA LEU A 62 9.69 6.04 7.42
C LEU A 62 9.80 7.49 7.86
N LEU A 63 8.84 7.99 8.64
CA LEU A 63 8.88 9.33 9.20
C LEU A 63 10.04 9.48 10.18
N HIS A 64 10.22 8.52 11.09
CA HIS A 64 11.31 8.52 12.06
C HIS A 64 12.67 8.41 11.37
N ASP A 65 12.84 7.45 10.46
CA ASP A 65 14.05 7.27 9.65
C ASP A 65 14.40 8.55 8.87
N TYR A 66 13.38 9.32 8.43
CA TYR A 66 13.56 10.61 7.76
C TYR A 66 14.12 11.66 8.70
N LEU A 67 13.46 11.84 9.84
CA LEU A 67 13.83 12.85 10.81
C LEU A 67 15.24 12.58 11.37
N GLU A 68 15.56 11.31 11.65
CA GLU A 68 16.88 10.88 12.10
C GLU A 68 17.97 11.19 11.06
N GLN A 69 17.74 10.84 9.78
CA GLN A 69 18.68 11.18 8.71
C GLN A 69 18.79 12.70 8.49
N ALA A 70 17.70 13.44 8.67
CA ALA A 70 17.71 14.89 8.54
C ALA A 70 18.53 15.57 9.65
N GLU A 71 18.44 15.06 10.88
CA GLU A 71 19.18 15.56 12.03
C GLU A 71 20.68 15.26 11.92
N ASN A 72 21.05 14.06 11.50
CA ASN A 72 22.45 13.65 11.39
C ASN A 72 23.11 14.11 10.07
N LYS A 73 23.61 15.34 10.05
CA LYS A 73 24.31 15.94 8.89
C LYS A 73 25.61 15.24 8.48
N GLN A 74 26.25 14.53 9.41
CA GLN A 74 27.52 13.84 9.14
C GLN A 74 27.29 12.48 8.48
N ASP A 75 26.07 11.95 8.58
CA ASP A 75 25.72 10.70 7.95
C ASP A 75 25.58 10.87 6.42
N LYS A 76 26.52 10.24 5.70
CA LYS A 76 26.54 10.14 4.24
C LYS A 76 25.86 8.85 3.76
N SER A 77 25.35 8.05 4.68
CA SER A 77 24.54 6.87 4.38
C SER A 77 23.05 7.24 4.37
N GLY A 78 22.21 6.38 3.79
CA GLY A 78 20.76 6.63 3.72
C GLY A 78 20.25 7.22 2.41
N TYR A 79 18.93 7.38 2.33
CA TYR A 79 18.25 7.80 1.10
C TYR A 79 18.30 9.32 0.90
N LEU A 80 18.42 10.10 1.99
CA LEU A 80 18.44 11.56 1.92
C LEU A 80 19.75 12.04 1.27
N SER A 81 20.88 11.44 1.65
CA SER A 81 22.17 11.69 0.99
C SER A 81 22.19 11.26 -0.47
N LYS A 82 21.58 10.10 -0.80
CA LYS A 82 21.42 9.64 -2.20
C LYS A 82 20.59 10.63 -3.03
N TRP A 83 19.55 11.21 -2.45
CA TRP A 83 18.73 12.23 -3.09
C TRP A 83 19.51 13.53 -3.33
N GLU A 84 20.24 14.02 -2.33
CA GLU A 84 21.12 15.18 -2.47
C GLU A 84 22.16 14.97 -3.59
N GLN A 85 22.75 13.77 -3.66
CA GLN A 85 23.69 13.43 -4.73
C GLN A 85 23.00 13.36 -6.09
N LYS A 86 21.81 12.76 -6.18
CA LYS A 86 21.04 12.70 -7.42
C LYS A 86 20.67 14.09 -7.93
N VAL A 87 20.29 15.02 -7.03
CA VAL A 87 20.03 16.42 -7.39
C VAL A 87 21.29 17.05 -7.98
N ARG A 88 22.45 16.86 -7.35
CA ARG A 88 23.73 17.35 -7.88
C ARG A 88 24.01 16.80 -9.27
N ASP A 89 23.88 15.49 -9.47
CA ASP A 89 24.21 14.84 -10.73
C ASP A 89 23.27 15.32 -11.87
N VAL A 90 21.98 15.45 -11.59
CA VAL A 90 21.00 16.03 -12.53
C VAL A 90 21.35 17.47 -12.90
N VAL A 91 21.73 18.30 -11.92
CA VAL A 91 22.10 19.69 -12.17
C VAL A 91 23.41 19.77 -12.95
N TYR A 92 24.37 18.91 -12.66
CA TYR A 92 25.65 18.84 -13.35
C TYR A 92 25.49 18.45 -14.83
N GLU A 93 24.59 17.50 -15.11
CA GLU A 93 24.18 17.12 -16.46
C GLU A 93 23.48 18.29 -17.16
N LYS A 94 22.50 18.93 -16.50
CA LYS A 94 21.82 20.10 -17.07
C LYS A 94 22.72 21.31 -17.28
N ALA A 95 23.81 21.43 -16.53
CA ALA A 95 24.81 22.49 -16.70
C ALA A 95 25.74 22.28 -17.91
N GLU A 96 25.50 21.27 -18.74
CA GLU A 96 26.27 21.04 -19.98
C GLU A 96 26.21 22.23 -20.95
N PHE A 97 25.19 23.08 -20.88
CA PHE A 97 25.12 24.31 -21.69
C PHE A 97 26.36 25.22 -21.53
N VAL A 98 27.05 25.16 -20.39
CA VAL A 98 28.28 25.92 -20.11
C VAL A 98 29.42 25.50 -21.07
N ASN A 99 29.38 24.26 -21.57
CA ASN A 99 30.37 23.77 -22.54
C ASN A 99 30.30 24.53 -23.87
N GLY A 100 29.13 25.06 -24.23
CA GLY A 100 28.92 25.84 -25.44
C GLY A 100 29.55 27.25 -25.44
N TRP A 101 30.13 27.70 -24.33
CA TRP A 101 30.69 29.06 -24.24
C TRP A 101 32.07 29.16 -24.93
N PRO A 102 32.21 29.97 -26.00
CA PRO A 102 33.40 29.94 -26.85
C PRO A 102 34.65 30.54 -26.19
N LEU A 103 34.49 31.45 -25.24
CA LEU A 103 35.58 32.21 -24.63
C LEU A 103 36.13 31.62 -23.32
N LEU A 104 35.60 30.48 -22.86
CA LEU A 104 36.03 29.88 -21.60
C LEU A 104 36.90 28.62 -21.78
N PRO A 105 38.07 28.55 -21.11
CA PRO A 105 38.84 27.32 -20.95
C PRO A 105 38.03 26.19 -20.30
N GLN A 106 38.29 24.94 -20.68
CA GLN A 106 37.58 23.77 -20.17
C GLN A 106 37.59 23.67 -18.63
N LYS A 107 38.72 23.98 -17.99
CA LYS A 107 38.83 24.01 -16.52
C LYS A 107 37.87 25.00 -15.84
N LEU A 108 37.62 26.15 -16.47
CA LEU A 108 36.67 27.15 -15.93
C LEU A 108 35.23 26.70 -16.15
N LYS A 109 34.93 26.08 -17.30
CA LYS A 109 33.63 25.47 -17.58
C LYS A 109 33.28 24.41 -16.55
N ASP A 110 34.20 23.48 -16.28
CA ASP A 110 34.00 22.42 -15.28
C ASP A 110 33.88 22.98 -13.86
N LYS A 111 34.62 24.05 -13.53
CA LYS A 111 34.50 24.74 -12.24
C LYS A 111 33.12 25.37 -12.07
N ILE A 112 32.58 26.02 -13.10
CA ILE A 112 31.24 26.62 -13.09
C ILE A 112 30.17 25.53 -12.93
N ARG A 113 30.29 24.43 -13.70
CA ARG A 113 29.36 23.29 -13.62
C ARG A 113 29.34 22.66 -12.22
N ASN A 114 30.52 22.41 -11.64
CA ASN A 114 30.63 21.90 -10.28
C ASN A 114 30.04 22.89 -9.27
N LEU A 115 30.36 24.19 -9.39
CA LEU A 115 29.83 25.21 -8.48
C LEU A 115 28.30 25.29 -8.53
N LEU A 116 27.69 25.24 -9.72
CA LEU A 116 26.24 25.19 -9.86
C LEU A 116 25.65 23.93 -9.22
N ALA A 117 26.21 22.76 -9.53
CA ALA A 117 25.74 21.49 -9.00
C ALA A 117 25.85 21.42 -7.48
N ASP A 118 26.97 21.85 -6.91
CA ASP A 118 27.24 21.88 -5.47
C ASP A 118 26.34 22.92 -4.77
N SER A 119 26.15 24.10 -5.35
CA SER A 119 25.25 25.13 -4.79
C SER A 119 23.80 24.64 -4.72
N VAL A 120 23.30 24.02 -5.80
CA VAL A 120 21.93 23.49 -5.81
C VAL A 120 21.79 22.31 -4.83
N LYS A 121 22.81 21.45 -4.74
CA LYS A 121 22.86 20.39 -3.73
C LYS A 121 22.79 20.96 -2.31
N GLU A 122 23.54 22.02 -2.00
CA GLU A 122 23.48 22.65 -0.67
C GLU A 122 22.11 23.26 -0.37
N ILE A 123 21.47 23.91 -1.35
CA ILE A 123 20.11 24.44 -1.21
C ILE A 123 19.14 23.29 -0.95
N ALA A 124 19.20 22.24 -1.76
CA ALA A 124 18.35 21.06 -1.59
C ALA A 124 18.58 20.40 -0.23
N SER A 125 19.83 20.27 0.22
CA SER A 125 20.18 19.73 1.53
C SER A 125 19.59 20.57 2.66
N LYS A 126 19.68 21.91 2.59
CA LYS A 126 19.04 22.79 3.58
C LYS A 126 17.51 22.62 3.60
N ILE A 127 16.87 22.52 2.43
CA ILE A 127 15.43 22.31 2.35
C ILE A 127 15.06 20.96 2.96
N LEU A 128 15.68 19.87 2.51
CA LEU A 128 15.38 18.50 2.94
C LEU A 128 15.70 18.26 4.42
N ARG A 129 16.80 18.81 4.93
CA ARG A 129 17.26 18.53 6.30
C ARG A 129 16.81 19.55 7.34
N ARG A 130 16.26 20.71 6.93
CA ARG A 130 15.83 21.76 7.88
C ARG A 130 14.39 22.19 7.63
N THR A 131 14.05 22.56 6.41
CA THR A 131 12.70 23.06 6.09
C THR A 131 11.66 21.95 6.17
N VAL A 132 11.93 20.79 5.57
CA VAL A 132 10.98 19.66 5.58
C VAL A 132 10.73 19.12 7.00
N PRO A 133 11.74 18.86 7.85
CA PRO A 133 11.51 18.47 9.25
C PRO A 133 10.69 19.51 10.02
N HIS A 134 10.99 20.79 9.84
CA HIS A 134 10.23 21.86 10.48
C HIS A 134 8.76 21.88 10.05
N LEU A 135 8.48 21.66 8.75
CA LEU A 135 7.10 21.54 8.25
C LEU A 135 6.41 20.30 8.79
N ILE A 136 7.12 19.16 8.88
CA ILE A 136 6.62 17.91 9.47
C ILE A 136 6.17 18.13 10.91
N GLU A 137 6.99 18.83 11.70
CA GLU A 137 6.70 19.18 13.09
C GLU A 137 5.54 20.18 13.20
N GLN A 138 5.58 21.26 12.42
CA GLN A 138 4.54 22.30 12.40
C GLN A 138 3.16 21.72 12.04
N TRP A 139 3.11 20.81 11.06
CA TRP A 139 1.87 20.17 10.64
C TRP A 139 1.48 18.97 11.51
N ARG A 140 2.32 18.64 12.51
CA ARG A 140 2.13 17.50 13.42
C ARG A 140 1.84 16.22 12.65
N VAL A 141 2.65 15.93 11.62
CA VAL A 141 2.42 14.80 10.71
C VAL A 141 2.34 13.47 11.47
N GLU A 142 3.15 13.30 12.51
CA GLU A 142 3.07 12.12 13.40
C GLU A 142 1.68 11.99 14.04
N HIS A 143 1.16 13.07 14.63
CA HIS A 143 -0.19 13.08 15.20
C HIS A 143 -1.26 12.79 14.13
N ARG A 144 -1.08 13.29 12.91
CA ARG A 144 -1.99 12.99 11.79
C ARG A 144 -1.96 11.51 11.42
N ILE A 145 -0.78 10.87 11.40
CA ILE A 145 -0.65 9.44 11.16
C ILE A 145 -1.44 8.66 12.22
N ASP A 146 -1.34 9.06 13.49
CA ASP A 146 -2.09 8.42 14.58
C ASP A 146 -3.60 8.69 14.52
N GLU A 147 -4.02 9.90 14.16
CA GLU A 147 -5.42 10.21 13.89
C GLU A 147 -5.98 9.33 12.76
N PHE A 148 -5.20 9.15 11.67
CA PHE A 148 -5.60 8.29 10.56
C PHE A 148 -5.62 6.82 10.98
N ASP A 149 -4.65 6.39 11.78
CA ASP A 149 -4.63 5.04 12.36
C ASP A 149 -5.95 4.79 13.11
N ALA A 150 -6.35 5.71 13.99
CA ALA A 150 -7.60 5.62 14.74
C ALA A 150 -8.85 5.69 13.84
N LYS A 151 -8.91 6.60 12.86
CA LYS A 151 -10.04 6.76 11.94
C LYS A 151 -10.23 5.53 11.05
N PHE A 152 -9.14 4.95 10.55
CA PHE A 152 -9.13 3.74 9.74
C PHE A 152 -9.00 2.48 10.60
N ASP A 153 -9.80 2.39 11.67
CA ASP A 153 -9.93 1.14 12.43
C ASP A 153 -10.48 0.01 11.54
N VAL A 154 -10.09 -1.21 11.87
CA VAL A 154 -10.56 -2.43 11.25
C VAL A 154 -12.09 -2.51 11.26
N ALA A 155 -12.76 -2.02 12.31
CA ALA A 155 -14.22 -2.00 12.34
C ALA A 155 -14.81 -1.08 11.26
N PHE A 156 -14.21 0.11 11.07
CA PHE A 156 -14.61 1.04 10.02
C PHE A 156 -14.42 0.41 8.63
N LEU A 157 -13.24 -0.16 8.36
CA LEU A 157 -12.94 -0.81 7.09
C LEU A 157 -13.88 -2.00 6.81
N LYS A 158 -14.18 -2.82 7.83
CA LYS A 158 -15.13 -3.93 7.71
C LYS A 158 -16.54 -3.44 7.41
N LYS A 159 -16.99 -2.37 8.07
CA LYS A 159 -18.31 -1.75 7.83
C LYS A 159 -18.41 -1.23 6.39
N TYR A 160 -17.35 -0.54 5.92
CA TYR A 160 -17.28 -0.03 4.56
C TYR A 160 -17.30 -1.18 3.53
N TRP A 161 -16.44 -2.19 3.71
CA TRP A 161 -16.39 -3.40 2.89
C TRP A 161 -17.77 -4.07 2.78
N ARG A 162 -18.44 -4.27 3.91
CA ARG A 162 -19.75 -4.93 3.93
C ARG A 162 -20.81 -4.15 3.18
N LYS A 163 -20.82 -2.82 3.36
CA LYS A 163 -21.82 -1.93 2.76
C LYS A 163 -21.63 -1.80 1.24
N TYR A 164 -20.40 -1.61 0.78
CA TYR A 164 -20.12 -1.20 -0.59
C TYR A 164 -19.59 -2.30 -1.49
N VAL A 165 -19.07 -3.41 -0.95
CA VAL A 165 -18.41 -4.45 -1.75
C VAL A 165 -19.06 -5.81 -1.51
N PHE A 166 -19.09 -6.27 -0.25
CA PHE A 166 -19.60 -7.59 0.09
C PHE A 166 -21.06 -7.82 -0.31
N LYS A 167 -21.93 -6.81 -0.10
CA LYS A 167 -23.34 -6.89 -0.49
C LYS A 167 -23.47 -7.16 -1.99
N TYR A 168 -22.77 -6.41 -2.83
CA TYR A 168 -22.86 -6.56 -4.28
C TYR A 168 -22.23 -7.87 -4.76
N LEU A 169 -21.11 -8.29 -4.15
CA LEU A 169 -20.50 -9.60 -4.40
C LEU A 169 -21.47 -10.75 -4.08
N LEU A 170 -22.19 -10.68 -2.95
CA LEU A 170 -23.19 -11.69 -2.60
C LEU A 170 -24.29 -11.80 -3.65
N TRP A 171 -24.82 -10.67 -4.12
CA TRP A 171 -25.83 -10.68 -5.19
C TRP A 171 -25.27 -11.26 -6.49
N PHE A 172 -24.07 -10.84 -6.88
CA PHE A 172 -23.42 -11.29 -8.12
C PHE A 172 -23.10 -12.79 -8.09
N PHE A 173 -22.42 -13.28 -7.05
CA PHE A 173 -22.13 -14.70 -6.89
C PHE A 173 -23.39 -15.52 -6.67
N GLY A 174 -24.38 -14.99 -5.96
CA GLY A 174 -25.67 -15.65 -5.79
C GLY A 174 -26.36 -15.89 -7.12
N ALA A 175 -26.42 -14.87 -7.99
CA ALA A 175 -26.98 -14.99 -9.33
C ALA A 175 -26.21 -16.00 -10.20
N ILE A 176 -24.87 -15.94 -10.20
CA ILE A 176 -24.03 -16.86 -10.96
C ILE A 176 -24.21 -18.31 -10.49
N ASN A 177 -24.14 -18.56 -9.17
CA ASN A 177 -24.29 -19.91 -8.62
C ASN A 177 -25.71 -20.46 -8.81
N PHE A 178 -26.72 -19.59 -8.82
CA PHE A 178 -28.08 -19.98 -9.17
C PHE A 178 -28.18 -20.46 -10.63
N LEU A 179 -27.58 -19.73 -11.58
CA LEU A 179 -27.52 -20.14 -12.99
C LEU A 179 -26.78 -21.47 -13.17
N PHE A 180 -25.63 -21.64 -12.50
CA PHE A 180 -24.92 -22.93 -12.47
C PHE A 180 -25.77 -24.04 -11.85
N GLY A 181 -26.54 -23.72 -10.81
CA GLY A 181 -27.51 -24.62 -10.19
C GLY A 181 -28.57 -25.12 -11.18
N ILE A 182 -29.16 -24.21 -11.96
CA ILE A 182 -30.14 -24.56 -13.00
C ILE A 182 -29.48 -25.41 -14.08
N MET A 183 -28.29 -25.04 -14.54
CA MET A 183 -27.57 -25.80 -15.55
C MET A 183 -27.28 -27.23 -15.05
N ASN A 184 -26.77 -27.39 -13.83
CA ASN A 184 -26.52 -28.71 -13.24
C ASN A 184 -27.81 -29.52 -13.07
N MET A 185 -28.91 -28.86 -12.73
CA MET A 185 -30.24 -29.50 -12.67
C MET A 185 -30.67 -30.05 -14.03
N ILE A 186 -30.53 -29.25 -15.10
CA ILE A 186 -30.85 -29.66 -16.47
C ILE A 186 -29.98 -30.86 -16.89
N TRP A 187 -28.67 -30.80 -16.65
CA TRP A 187 -27.77 -31.91 -16.94
C TRP A 187 -28.16 -33.20 -16.21
N PHE A 188 -28.53 -33.10 -14.94
CA PHE A 188 -29.00 -34.24 -14.16
C PHE A 188 -30.29 -34.85 -14.72
N LEU A 189 -31.24 -34.02 -15.17
CA LEU A 189 -32.49 -34.48 -15.77
C LEU A 189 -32.31 -35.09 -17.17
N ILE A 190 -31.24 -34.74 -17.89
CA ILE A 190 -30.91 -35.35 -19.19
C ILE A 190 -30.23 -36.72 -19.00
N MET A 191 -29.42 -36.87 -17.95
CA MET A 191 -28.68 -38.11 -17.69
C MET A 191 -29.47 -39.22 -16.99
N VAL A 192 -30.60 -38.88 -16.34
CA VAL A 192 -31.48 -39.80 -15.60
C VAL A 192 -32.73 -40.08 -16.40
#